data_AF-A0A7C2CK29-F1
#
_entry.id   AF-A0A7C2CK29-F1
#
_cell.length_a   1.000
_cell.length_b   1.000
_cell.length_c   1.000
_cell.angle_alpha   90.00
_cell.angle_beta   90.00
_cell.angle_gamma   90.00
#
_symmetry.space_group_name_H-M   'P 1'
#
loop_
_entity.id
_entity.type
_entity.pdbx_description
1 polymer ?
#
loop_
_entity_poly.entity_id
_entity_poly.type
_entity_poly.pdbx_seq_one_letter_code
_entity_poly.pdbx_strand_id
1 'polypeptide(L)'
;MASDFDIFHVRRGAMSNAWTTGRMRWYGAAIVLLAIVLGATAILLVTRERASGIVSIATDPPKATVFIDGRWVGHTPLVVELTAGTHRIVIQKEGYHPIEREIFADPSEPEASYDFSLEPEISSDAPGDRRERIRQLKLLVEEALRRGDYVAPENANALYYLNQLQRLAPDDPFVPEMRERIRRLLRQQAEASRRRKHLS
;
A
#
# COMPACT_ATOMS: atom_id res chain seq x y z
N MET A 1 32.47 49.58 100.14
CA MET A 1 32.98 50.02 98.83
C MET A 1 33.25 48.75 98.03
N ALA A 2 32.30 48.32 97.19
CA ALA A 2 32.25 48.59 95.74
C ALA A 2 33.52 48.03 95.06
N SER A 3 33.50 47.09 94.10
CA SER A 3 32.64 46.90 92.91
C SER A 3 33.01 45.52 92.32
N ASP A 4 32.11 44.62 91.96
CA ASP A 4 31.25 44.55 90.77
C ASP A 4 31.94 44.00 89.49
N PHE A 5 31.19 43.17 88.74
CA PHE A 5 31.45 42.57 87.41
C PHE A 5 32.54 41.47 87.29
N ASP A 6 32.40 40.35 86.55
CA ASP A 6 31.28 39.76 85.82
C ASP A 6 31.59 38.27 85.54
N ILE A 7 30.53 37.50 85.31
CA ILE A 7 30.48 36.05 85.11
C ILE A 7 30.76 35.73 83.64
N PHE A 8 31.78 34.91 83.35
CA PHE A 8 31.93 34.28 82.03
C PHE A 8 31.59 32.79 82.09
N HIS A 9 30.31 32.50 81.82
CA HIS A 9 29.86 31.15 81.45
C HIS A 9 30.40 30.80 80.06
N VAL A 10 31.26 29.79 79.99
CA VAL A 10 31.64 29.13 78.73
C VAL A 10 30.41 28.40 78.16
N ARG A 11 29.73 29.03 77.19
CA ARG A 11 28.74 28.35 76.35
C ARG A 11 29.46 27.43 75.37
N ARG A 12 29.27 26.12 75.52
CA ARG A 12 29.50 25.14 74.43
C ARG A 12 28.53 25.45 73.30
N GLY A 13 29.03 25.97 72.18
CA GLY A 13 28.27 26.08 70.94
C GLY A 13 28.03 24.69 70.36
N ALA A 14 26.78 24.23 70.41
CA ALA A 14 26.33 23.06 69.66
C ALA A 14 26.25 23.44 68.17
N MET A 15 26.97 22.73 67.30
CA MET A 15 26.82 22.83 65.85
C MET A 15 25.46 22.25 65.45
N SER A 16 24.50 23.09 65.06
CA SER A 16 23.21 22.64 64.54
C SER A 16 23.28 22.50 63.01
N ASN A 17 23.60 21.29 62.55
CA ASN A 17 23.57 20.92 61.13
C ASN A 17 22.12 20.55 60.75
N ALA A 18 21.22 21.53 60.65
CA ALA A 18 19.78 21.27 60.50
C ALA A 18 19.13 21.93 59.27
N TRP A 19 19.84 22.08 58.15
CA TRP A 19 19.30 22.73 56.93
C TRP A 19 19.41 21.90 55.63
N THR A 20 19.92 20.68 55.65
CA THR A 20 20.10 19.86 54.43
C THR A 20 18.93 18.91 54.11
N THR A 21 18.07 18.61 55.08
CA THR A 21 16.99 17.61 54.93
C THR A 21 15.82 18.11 54.06
N GLY A 22 15.61 19.44 53.97
CA GLY A 22 14.52 20.01 53.19
C GLY A 22 14.73 19.91 51.69
N ARG A 23 15.89 20.34 51.19
CA ARG A 23 16.19 20.38 49.74
C ARG A 23 16.34 19.00 49.11
N MET A 24 16.88 18.01 49.83
CA MET A 24 17.06 16.65 49.32
C MET A 24 15.73 15.97 48.94
N ARG A 25 14.66 16.26 49.70
CA ARG A 25 13.31 15.73 49.45
C ARG A 25 12.70 16.29 48.17
N TRP A 26 12.96 17.57 47.87
CA TRP A 26 12.50 18.21 46.63
C TRP A 26 13.20 17.66 45.39
N TYR A 27 14.49 17.30 45.48
CA TYR A 27 15.20 16.65 44.36
C TYR A 27 14.65 15.26 44.06
N GLY A 28 14.37 14.46 45.10
CA GLY A 28 13.74 13.14 44.91
C GLY A 28 12.36 13.24 44.27
N ALA A 29 11.52 14.18 44.74
CA ALA A 29 10.20 14.42 44.15
C ALA A 29 10.29 14.90 42.69
N ALA A 30 11.25 15.76 42.36
CA ALA A 30 11.47 16.25 40.99
C ALA A 30 11.91 15.12 40.04
N ILE A 31 12.76 14.19 40.48
CA ILE A 31 13.20 13.04 39.69
C ILE A 31 12.02 12.09 39.41
N VAL A 32 11.19 11.82 40.41
CA VAL A 32 9.99 10.97 40.23
C VAL A 32 9.01 11.62 39.26
N LEU A 33 8.78 12.93 39.39
CA LEU A 33 7.89 13.66 38.50
C LEU A 33 8.42 13.68 37.06
N LEU A 34 9.74 13.87 36.88
CA LEU A 34 10.39 13.75 35.59
C LEU A 34 10.26 12.34 34.99
N ALA A 35 10.45 11.29 35.79
CA ALA A 35 10.29 9.91 35.34
C ALA A 35 8.84 9.60 34.94
N ILE A 36 7.84 10.15 35.65
CA ILE A 36 6.43 10.04 35.28
C ILE A 36 6.16 10.76 33.97
N VAL A 37 6.67 11.99 33.79
CA VAL A 37 6.50 12.75 32.54
C VAL A 37 7.18 12.03 31.38
N LEU A 38 8.42 11.57 31.55
CA LEU A 38 9.14 10.81 30.53
C LEU A 38 8.41 9.51 30.19
N GLY A 39 7.94 8.77 31.20
CA GLY A 39 7.13 7.57 31.02
C GLY A 39 5.82 7.85 30.28
N ALA A 40 5.07 8.88 30.68
CA ALA A 40 3.84 9.30 30.03
C ALA A 40 4.09 9.76 28.58
N THR A 41 5.16 10.51 28.33
CA THR A 41 5.55 10.91 26.97
C THR A 41 5.97 9.72 26.12
N ALA A 42 6.72 8.77 26.67
CA ALA A 42 7.10 7.54 25.97
C ALA A 42 5.87 6.67 25.66
N ILE A 43 4.95 6.54 26.61
CA ILE A 43 3.66 5.85 26.42
C ILE A 43 2.87 6.55 25.30
N LEU A 44 2.74 7.88 25.35
CA LEU A 44 2.02 8.66 24.32
C LEU A 44 2.64 8.50 22.93
N LEU A 45 3.98 8.45 22.83
CA LEU A 45 4.70 8.20 21.58
C LEU A 45 4.48 6.78 21.06
N VAL A 46 4.28 5.80 21.95
CA VAL A 46 4.06 4.39 21.59
C VAL A 46 2.59 4.08 21.29
N THR A 47 1.63 4.79 21.90
CA THR A 47 0.18 4.52 21.77
C THR A 47 -0.51 5.33 20.68
N ARG A 48 0.21 5.99 19.77
CA ARG A 48 -0.44 6.60 18.60
C ARG A 48 -1.05 5.46 17.78
N GLU A 49 -2.37 5.30 17.86
CA GLU A 49 -3.12 4.38 17.00
C GLU A 49 -2.65 4.63 15.57
N ARG A 50 -2.03 3.62 14.97
CA ARG A 50 -1.65 3.72 13.57
C ARG A 50 -2.97 3.83 12.83
N ALA A 51 -3.26 5.01 12.30
CA ALA A 51 -4.42 5.18 11.43
C ALA A 51 -4.42 4.05 10.41
N SER A 52 -5.56 3.44 10.14
CA SER A 52 -5.71 2.33 9.18
C SER A 52 -6.68 2.73 8.08
N GLY A 53 -6.49 2.16 6.90
CA GLY A 53 -7.38 2.32 5.75
C GLY A 53 -7.88 0.95 5.28
N ILE A 54 -9.11 0.91 4.77
CA ILE A 54 -9.68 -0.30 4.15
C ILE A 54 -9.32 -0.30 2.67
N VAL A 55 -8.80 -1.42 2.18
CA VAL A 55 -8.41 -1.62 0.79
C VAL A 55 -9.15 -2.82 0.20
N SER A 56 -9.78 -2.61 -0.95
CA SER A 56 -10.39 -3.64 -1.77
C SER A 56 -9.50 -3.96 -2.96
N ILE A 57 -9.18 -5.23 -3.17
CA ILE A 57 -8.29 -5.71 -4.22
C ILE A 57 -9.05 -6.74 -5.06
N ALA A 58 -9.27 -6.44 -6.32
CA ALA A 58 -9.84 -7.38 -7.28
C ALA A 58 -8.85 -7.65 -8.42
N THR A 59 -8.96 -8.84 -9.02
CA THR A 59 -8.21 -9.15 -10.24
C THR A 59 -9.07 -9.73 -11.33
N ASP A 60 -8.66 -9.49 -12.57
CA ASP A 60 -9.11 -10.22 -13.74
C ASP A 60 -7.94 -11.03 -14.34
N PRO A 61 -7.98 -12.38 -14.28
CA PRO A 61 -9.06 -13.21 -13.75
C PRO A 61 -9.10 -13.25 -12.20
N PRO A 62 -10.26 -13.61 -11.60
CA PRO A 62 -10.41 -13.67 -10.14
C PRO A 62 -9.65 -14.86 -9.52
N LYS A 63 -9.60 -14.94 -8.19
CA LYS A 63 -8.90 -16.00 -7.41
C LYS A 63 -7.38 -15.97 -7.58
N ALA A 64 -6.79 -14.79 -7.71
CA ALA A 64 -5.35 -14.62 -7.66
C ALA A 64 -4.87 -14.52 -6.20
N THR A 65 -3.73 -15.12 -5.89
CA THR A 65 -3.09 -15.07 -4.58
C THR A 65 -2.48 -13.69 -4.34
N VAL A 66 -2.75 -13.08 -3.19
CA VAL A 66 -2.26 -11.74 -2.83
C VAL A 66 -1.30 -11.84 -1.64
N PHE A 67 -0.12 -11.25 -1.82
CA PHE A 67 0.85 -11.00 -0.76
C PHE A 67 0.96 -9.49 -0.53
N ILE A 68 0.98 -9.06 0.73
CA ILE A 68 1.16 -7.66 1.12
C ILE A 68 2.36 -7.60 2.06
N ASP A 69 3.34 -6.76 1.73
CA ASP A 69 4.63 -6.63 2.42
C ASP A 69 5.33 -7.98 2.64
N GLY A 70 5.21 -8.88 1.66
CA GLY A 70 5.79 -10.22 1.69
C GLY A 70 5.02 -11.26 2.52
N ARG A 71 3.86 -10.90 3.10
CA ARG A 71 2.99 -11.83 3.81
C ARG A 71 1.81 -12.23 2.95
N TRP A 72 1.49 -13.52 2.92
CA TRP A 72 0.28 -14.01 2.27
C TRP A 72 -0.95 -13.50 3.03
N VAL A 73 -1.91 -12.92 2.30
CA VAL A 73 -3.14 -12.34 2.88
C VAL A 73 -4.39 -13.09 2.45
N GLY A 74 -4.44 -13.57 1.20
CA GLY A 74 -5.61 -14.29 0.70
C GLY A 74 -5.68 -14.36 -0.82
N HIS A 75 -6.90 -14.48 -1.35
CA HIS A 75 -7.16 -14.53 -2.78
C HIS A 75 -8.16 -13.44 -3.20
N THR A 76 -8.02 -12.90 -4.40
CA THR A 76 -8.94 -11.90 -4.95
C THR A 76 -10.31 -12.47 -5.36
N PRO A 77 -11.40 -11.68 -5.31
CA PRO A 77 -11.50 -10.37 -4.67
C PRO A 77 -11.34 -10.45 -3.14
N LEU A 78 -10.63 -9.49 -2.55
CA LEU A 78 -10.29 -9.44 -1.12
C LEU A 78 -10.45 -8.01 -0.59
N VAL A 79 -11.03 -7.86 0.60
CA VAL A 79 -11.03 -6.60 1.37
C VAL A 79 -10.15 -6.78 2.60
N VAL A 80 -9.23 -5.85 2.85
CA VAL A 80 -8.25 -5.93 3.93
C VAL A 80 -8.04 -4.55 4.58
N GLU A 81 -7.88 -4.54 5.89
CA GLU A 81 -7.48 -3.35 6.65
C GLU A 81 -5.96 -3.28 6.73
N LEU A 82 -5.38 -2.16 6.29
CA LEU A 82 -3.94 -1.92 6.28
C LEU A 82 -3.61 -0.68 7.12
N THR A 83 -2.40 -0.64 7.68
CA THR A 83 -1.91 0.59 8.30
C THR A 83 -1.83 1.70 7.25
N ALA A 84 -2.11 2.94 7.64
CA ALA A 84 -2.02 4.07 6.74
C ALA A 84 -0.60 4.20 6.17
N GLY A 85 -0.50 4.34 4.84
CA GLY A 85 0.77 4.40 4.14
C GLY A 85 0.83 3.54 2.89
N THR A 86 2.02 3.50 2.29
CA THR A 86 2.29 2.71 1.10
C THR A 86 2.62 1.27 1.48
N HIS A 87 1.95 0.33 0.83
CA HIS A 87 2.15 -1.11 0.97
C HIS A 87 2.57 -1.73 -0.35
N ARG A 88 3.49 -2.69 -0.28
CA ARG A 88 3.97 -3.40 -1.47
C ARG A 88 3.15 -4.67 -1.64
N ILE A 89 2.48 -4.79 -2.77
CA ILE A 89 1.67 -5.96 -3.09
C ILE A 89 2.32 -6.80 -4.18
N VAL A 90 2.22 -8.12 -4.03
CA VAL A 90 2.57 -9.10 -5.06
C VAL A 90 1.35 -9.96 -5.31
N ILE A 91 0.90 -10.01 -6.56
CA ILE A 91 -0.26 -10.81 -6.95
C ILE A 91 0.22 -11.92 -7.88
N GLN A 92 -0.18 -13.15 -7.59
CA GLN A 92 0.24 -14.35 -8.30
C GLN A 92 -0.95 -15.22 -8.66
N LYS A 93 -0.93 -15.80 -9.86
CA LYS A 93 -1.90 -16.81 -10.26
C LYS A 93 -1.24 -17.81 -11.19
N GLU A 94 -1.58 -19.09 -11.05
CA GLU A 94 -1.06 -20.14 -11.91
C GLU A 94 -1.39 -19.86 -13.38
N GLY A 95 -0.37 -19.93 -14.24
CA GLY A 95 -0.49 -19.60 -15.67
C GLY A 95 -0.55 -18.10 -15.97
N TYR A 96 -0.21 -17.23 -15.02
CA TYR A 96 -0.14 -15.78 -15.17
C TYR A 96 1.18 -15.23 -14.62
N HIS A 97 1.71 -14.20 -15.29
CA HIS A 97 2.87 -13.47 -14.81
C HIS A 97 2.54 -12.77 -13.48
N PRO A 98 3.39 -12.93 -12.45
CA PRO A 98 3.20 -12.23 -11.19
C PRO A 98 3.37 -10.73 -11.40
N ILE A 99 2.57 -9.94 -10.70
CA ILE A 99 2.69 -8.47 -10.72
C ILE A 99 3.10 -7.97 -9.34
N GLU A 100 3.91 -6.91 -9.33
CA GLU A 100 4.31 -6.18 -8.13
C GLU A 100 3.90 -4.72 -8.29
N ARG A 101 3.18 -4.20 -7.28
CA ARG A 101 2.63 -2.85 -7.27
C ARG A 101 2.71 -2.25 -5.88
N GLU A 102 2.73 -0.93 -5.82
CA GLU A 102 2.54 -0.19 -4.59
C GLU A 102 1.09 0.31 -4.53
N ILE A 103 0.46 0.13 -3.39
CA ILE A 103 -0.86 0.67 -3.09
C ILE A 103 -0.75 1.57 -1.87
N PHE A 104 -1.58 2.60 -1.80
CA PHE A 104 -1.68 3.48 -0.65
C PHE A 104 -2.97 3.19 0.12
N ALA A 105 -2.83 2.91 1.41
CA ALA A 105 -3.95 2.80 2.33
C ALA A 105 -4.22 4.19 2.93
N ASP A 106 -5.27 4.85 2.42
CA ASP A 106 -5.69 6.16 2.91
C ASP A 106 -6.63 5.99 4.11
N PRO A 107 -6.28 6.49 5.30
CA PRO A 107 -7.15 6.40 6.49
C PRO A 107 -8.36 7.36 6.44
N SER A 108 -8.40 8.29 5.48
CA SER A 108 -9.50 9.23 5.29
C SER A 108 -10.54 8.71 4.31
N GLU A 109 -10.21 7.72 3.49
CA GLU A 109 -11.15 7.05 2.60
C GLU A 109 -11.79 5.84 3.30
N PRO A 110 -13.12 5.64 3.16
CA PRO A 110 -13.79 4.52 3.79
C PRO A 110 -13.36 3.17 3.18
N GLU A 111 -13.03 3.14 1.88
CA GLU A 111 -12.55 1.95 1.17
C GLU A 111 -11.86 2.36 -0.15
N ALA A 112 -10.55 2.13 -0.25
CA ALA A 112 -9.77 2.35 -1.47
C ALA A 112 -9.82 1.10 -2.37
N SER A 113 -10.26 1.24 -3.63
CA SER A 113 -10.42 0.12 -4.56
C SER A 113 -9.28 0.04 -5.58
N TYR A 114 -8.67 -1.14 -5.70
CA TYR A 114 -7.61 -1.44 -6.66
C TYR A 114 -7.96 -2.65 -7.53
N ASP A 115 -8.10 -2.42 -8.83
CA ASP A 115 -8.37 -3.45 -9.82
C ASP A 115 -7.12 -3.79 -10.64
N PHE A 116 -6.76 -5.06 -10.69
CA PHE A 116 -5.57 -5.54 -11.41
C PHE A 116 -5.93 -6.56 -12.48
N SER A 117 -5.50 -6.32 -13.71
CA SER A 117 -5.55 -7.36 -14.72
C SER A 117 -4.23 -8.11 -14.76
N LEU A 118 -4.28 -9.45 -14.78
CA LEU A 118 -3.10 -10.29 -14.83
C LEU A 118 -2.81 -10.70 -16.27
N GLU A 119 -1.53 -10.73 -16.60
CA GLU A 119 -1.10 -11.19 -17.91
C GLU A 119 -0.89 -12.71 -17.88
N PRO A 120 -1.48 -13.48 -18.81
CA PRO A 120 -1.20 -14.91 -18.92
C PRO A 120 0.27 -15.18 -19.21
N GLU A 121 0.89 -16.06 -18.42
CA GLU A 121 2.23 -16.57 -18.66
C GLU A 121 2.10 -17.72 -19.65
N ILE A 122 2.30 -17.41 -20.92
CA ILE A 122 2.32 -18.46 -21.94
C ILE A 122 3.70 -19.10 -21.92
N SER A 123 3.81 -20.25 -21.24
CA SER A 123 5.07 -21.01 -21.14
C SER A 123 5.69 -21.28 -22.52
N SER A 124 7.01 -21.10 -22.63
CA SER A 124 7.78 -21.39 -23.85
C SER A 124 8.14 -22.87 -24.00
N ASP A 125 8.03 -23.64 -22.92
CA ASP A 125 8.71 -24.94 -22.76
C ASP A 125 7.80 -26.15 -22.96
N ALA A 126 6.50 -25.95 -23.25
CA ALA A 126 5.62 -27.03 -23.66
C ALA A 126 6.08 -27.58 -25.03
N PRO A 127 6.56 -28.83 -25.12
CA PRO A 127 7.12 -29.38 -26.36
C PRO A 127 6.00 -29.67 -27.37
N GLY A 128 5.57 -28.64 -28.12
CA GLY A 128 4.56 -28.80 -29.17
C GLY A 128 3.97 -27.55 -29.83
N ASP A 129 3.96 -26.36 -29.21
CA ASP A 129 2.71 -25.58 -29.33
C ASP A 129 2.72 -24.11 -29.76
N ARG A 130 3.60 -23.72 -30.71
CA ARG A 130 3.48 -22.39 -31.35
C ARG A 130 2.07 -22.16 -31.93
N ARG A 131 1.45 -23.22 -32.47
CA ARG A 131 0.10 -23.17 -33.06
C ARG A 131 -0.99 -22.94 -32.01
N GLU A 132 -0.97 -23.64 -30.86
CA GLU A 132 -1.93 -23.34 -29.79
C GLU A 132 -1.67 -21.99 -29.16
N ARG A 133 -0.41 -21.56 -29.01
CA ARG A 133 -0.12 -20.22 -28.49
C ARG A 133 -0.72 -19.14 -29.37
N ILE A 134 -0.61 -19.29 -30.69
CA ILE A 134 -1.31 -18.44 -31.66
C ILE A 134 -2.83 -18.55 -31.46
N ARG A 135 -3.39 -19.75 -31.30
CA ARG A 135 -4.82 -19.95 -31.06
C ARG A 135 -5.30 -19.26 -29.77
N GLN A 136 -4.59 -19.42 -28.67
CA GLN A 136 -4.90 -18.81 -27.38
C GLN A 136 -4.81 -17.29 -27.46
N LEU A 137 -3.77 -16.72 -28.08
CA LEU A 137 -3.67 -15.27 -28.29
C LEU A 137 -4.82 -14.74 -29.13
N LYS A 138 -5.23 -15.44 -30.19
CA LYS A 138 -6.41 -15.07 -31.00
C LYS A 138 -7.69 -15.09 -30.16
N LEU A 139 -7.88 -16.10 -29.33
CA LEU A 139 -9.03 -16.19 -28.41
C LEU A 139 -9.05 -15.02 -27.41
N LEU A 140 -7.90 -14.69 -26.81
CA LEU A 140 -7.77 -13.58 -25.87
C LEU A 140 -8.04 -12.22 -26.53
N VAL A 141 -7.62 -12.02 -27.79
CA VAL A 141 -7.96 -10.81 -28.56
C VAL A 141 -9.47 -10.70 -28.72
N GLU A 142 -10.15 -11.75 -29.20
CA GLU A 142 -11.61 -11.71 -29.38
C GLU A 142 -12.36 -11.56 -28.06
N GLU A 143 -11.88 -12.16 -26.98
CA GLU A 143 -12.46 -11.99 -25.65
C GLU A 143 -12.34 -10.54 -25.16
N ALA A 144 -11.16 -9.93 -25.24
CA ALA A 144 -10.96 -8.54 -24.88
C ALA A 144 -11.83 -7.60 -25.74
N LEU A 145 -11.96 -7.87 -27.05
CA LEU A 145 -12.88 -7.15 -27.93
C LEU A 145 -14.34 -7.26 -27.47
N ARG A 146 -14.78 -8.45 -27.03
CA ARG A 146 -16.15 -8.67 -26.51
C ARG A 146 -16.40 -7.90 -25.21
N ARG A 147 -15.40 -7.81 -24.34
CA ARG A 147 -15.49 -7.01 -23.10
C ARG A 147 -15.44 -5.50 -23.36
N GLY A 148 -14.94 -5.07 -24.51
CA GLY A 148 -14.74 -3.66 -24.85
C GLY A 148 -13.36 -3.12 -24.43
N ASP A 149 -12.47 -4.00 -23.99
CA ASP A 149 -11.13 -3.70 -23.48
C ASP A 149 -10.15 -3.52 -24.64
N TYR A 150 -10.26 -2.41 -25.38
CA TYR A 150 -9.44 -2.20 -26.58
C TYR A 150 -8.02 -1.72 -26.28
N VAL A 151 -7.90 -0.77 -25.35
CA VAL A 151 -6.66 -0.02 -25.02
C VAL A 151 -6.36 -0.01 -23.53
N ALA A 152 -7.40 -0.20 -22.71
CA ALA A 152 -7.31 -0.33 -21.27
C ALA A 152 -8.00 -1.65 -20.89
N PRO A 153 -7.51 -2.37 -19.88
CA PRO A 153 -6.32 -2.08 -19.05
C PRO A 153 -5.00 -2.38 -19.79
N GLU A 154 -3.87 -1.76 -19.40
CA GLU A 154 -2.61 -1.75 -20.18
C GLU A 154 -2.08 -3.15 -20.58
N ASN A 155 -2.26 -4.16 -19.73
CA ASN A 155 -1.68 -5.50 -19.84
C ASN A 155 -2.69 -6.63 -20.14
N ALA A 156 -3.97 -6.31 -20.33
CA ALA A 156 -5.01 -7.30 -20.65
C ALA A 156 -6.05 -6.79 -21.66
N ASN A 157 -5.64 -5.87 -22.54
CA ASN A 157 -6.48 -5.35 -23.61
C ASN A 157 -6.23 -6.05 -24.96
N ALA A 158 -7.13 -5.83 -25.91
CA ALA A 158 -7.06 -6.43 -27.24
C ALA A 158 -5.76 -6.07 -27.99
N LEU A 159 -5.28 -4.82 -27.90
CA LEU A 159 -4.02 -4.41 -28.54
C LEU A 159 -2.80 -5.09 -27.92
N TYR A 160 -2.84 -5.37 -26.62
CA TYR A 160 -1.78 -6.05 -25.90
C TYR A 160 -1.56 -7.45 -26.47
N TYR A 161 -2.63 -8.26 -26.48
CA TYR A 161 -2.59 -9.61 -27.04
C TYR A 161 -2.28 -9.61 -28.54
N LEU A 162 -2.76 -8.62 -29.28
CA LEU A 162 -2.46 -8.46 -30.71
C LEU A 162 -0.97 -8.19 -30.96
N ASN A 163 -0.31 -7.37 -30.14
CA ASN A 163 1.13 -7.12 -30.22
C ASN A 163 1.96 -8.34 -29.83
N GLN A 164 1.47 -9.16 -28.88
CA GLN A 164 2.08 -10.46 -28.56
C GLN A 164 1.96 -11.42 -29.76
N LEU A 165 0.78 -11.49 -30.39
CA LEU A 165 0.55 -12.31 -31.57
C LEU A 165 1.43 -11.88 -32.76
N GLN A 166 1.54 -10.58 -33.01
CA GLN A 166 2.38 -10.05 -34.10
C GLN A 166 3.86 -10.46 -33.95
N ARG A 167 4.38 -10.49 -32.72
CA ARG A 167 5.76 -10.95 -32.47
C ARG A 167 5.93 -12.44 -32.75
N LEU A 168 4.89 -13.24 -32.48
CA LEU A 168 4.94 -14.69 -32.63
C LEU A 168 4.64 -15.17 -34.07
N ALA A 169 3.74 -14.48 -34.76
CA ALA A 169 3.26 -14.79 -36.11
C ALA A 169 3.05 -13.48 -36.91
N PRO A 170 4.13 -12.85 -37.38
CA PRO A 170 4.07 -11.53 -38.03
C PRO A 170 3.25 -11.53 -39.33
N ASP A 171 3.20 -12.67 -40.03
CA ASP A 171 2.49 -12.83 -41.30
C ASP A 171 1.04 -13.30 -41.13
N ASP A 172 0.54 -13.43 -39.90
CA ASP A 172 -0.82 -13.91 -39.66
C ASP A 172 -1.86 -12.84 -40.06
N PRO A 173 -2.79 -13.13 -41.00
CA PRO A 173 -3.76 -12.14 -41.51
C PRO A 173 -4.72 -11.62 -40.44
N PHE A 174 -4.87 -12.34 -39.32
CA PHE A 174 -5.66 -11.90 -38.18
C PHE A 174 -5.15 -10.58 -37.57
N VAL A 175 -3.83 -10.35 -37.61
CA VAL A 175 -3.19 -9.16 -37.02
C VAL A 175 -3.66 -7.85 -37.68
N PRO A 176 -3.48 -7.65 -39.00
CA PRO A 176 -3.96 -6.44 -39.67
C PRO A 176 -5.49 -6.31 -39.63
N GLU A 177 -6.23 -7.43 -39.70
CA GLU A 177 -7.70 -7.42 -39.64
C GLU A 177 -8.19 -6.87 -38.29
N MET A 178 -7.70 -7.42 -37.18
CA MET A 178 -8.11 -6.98 -35.85
C MET A 178 -7.63 -5.56 -35.54
N ARG A 179 -6.45 -5.17 -36.03
CA ARG A 179 -5.95 -3.79 -35.87
C ARG A 179 -6.88 -2.78 -36.51
N GLU A 180 -7.38 -3.06 -37.71
CA GLU A 180 -8.33 -2.18 -38.39
C GLU A 180 -9.70 -2.21 -37.70
N ARG A 181 -10.16 -3.38 -37.22
CA ARG A 181 -11.40 -3.50 -36.43
C ARG A 181 -11.34 -2.64 -35.17
N ILE A 182 -10.27 -2.74 -34.38
CA ILE A 182 -10.05 -1.93 -33.17
C ILE A 182 -10.03 -0.44 -33.51
N ARG A 183 -9.31 -0.05 -34.57
CA ARG A 183 -9.26 1.36 -35.01
C ARG A 183 -10.64 1.91 -35.33
N ARG A 184 -11.48 1.14 -36.04
CA ARG A 184 -12.85 1.56 -36.35
C ARG A 184 -13.70 1.71 -35.10
N LEU A 185 -13.64 0.75 -34.18
CA LEU A 185 -14.38 0.78 -32.92
C LEU A 185 -14.01 2.01 -32.07
N LEU A 186 -12.72 2.31 -31.94
CA LEU A 186 -12.24 3.48 -31.21
C LEU A 186 -12.72 4.80 -31.83
N ARG A 187 -12.73 4.89 -33.18
CA ARG A 187 -13.28 6.08 -33.88
C ARG A 187 -14.77 6.25 -33.59
N GLN A 188 -15.54 5.17 -33.66
CA GLN A 188 -16.98 5.20 -33.36
C GLN A 188 -17.25 5.65 -31.91
N GLN A 189 -16.48 5.14 -30.95
CA GLN A 189 -16.59 5.56 -29.55
C GLN A 189 -16.21 7.03 -29.35
N ALA A 190 -15.16 7.52 -30.02
CA ALA A 190 -14.74 8.92 -29.99
C ALA A 190 -15.79 9.86 -30.60
N GLU A 191 -16.44 9.47 -31.69
CA GLU A 191 -17.52 10.26 -32.31
C GLU A 191 -18.77 10.30 -31.43
N ALA A 192 -19.17 9.17 -30.86
CA ALA A 192 -20.32 9.09 -29.96
C ALA A 192 -20.13 9.95 -28.69
N SER A 193 -18.93 9.92 -28.11
CA SER A 193 -18.58 10.73 -26.94
C SER A 193 -18.52 12.23 -27.27
N ARG A 194 -18.01 12.63 -28.44
CA ARG A 194 -18.05 14.03 -28.90
C ARG A 194 -19.49 14.52 -29.08
N ARG A 195 -20.37 13.73 -29.70
CA ARG A 195 -21.79 14.11 -29.88
C ARG A 195 -22.50 14.32 -28.55
N ARG A 196 -22.26 13.47 -27.55
CA ARG A 196 -22.82 13.65 -26.19
C ARG A 196 -22.38 14.95 -25.53
N LYS A 197 -21.10 15.36 -25.67
CA LYS A 197 -20.58 16.60 -25.08
C LYS A 197 -21.16 17.87 -25.69
N HIS A 198 -21.62 17.84 -26.95
CA HIS A 198 -22.26 19.00 -27.59
C HIS A 198 -23.74 19.16 -27.26
N LEU A 199 -24.37 18.17 -26.61
CA LEU A 199 -25.80 18.14 -26.25
C LEU A 199 -26.06 18.39 -24.75
N SER A 200 -25.01 18.63 -23.97
CA SER A 200 -25.04 18.99 -22.54
C SER A 200 -24.46 20.36 -22.32
#